data_AF-A0A6B0WAM0-F1
#
_entry.id   AF-A0A6B0WAM0-F1
#
_cell.length_a   1.000
_cell.length_b   1.000
_cell.length_c   1.000
_cell.angle_alpha   90.00
_cell.angle_beta   90.00
_cell.angle_gamma   90.00
#
_symmetry.space_group_name_H-M   'P 1'
#
loop_
_entity.id
_entity.type
_entity.pdbx_description
1 polymer ?
#
loop_
_entity_poly.entity_id
_entity_poly.type
_entity_poly.pdbx_seq_one_letter_code
_entity_poly.pdbx_strand_id
1 'polypeptide(L)'
;TLALTLSQPVSARDVVGAKLAFRALLVVGLAAGVSLLGILATGGFGSAGRVVLWCATVVLYALFWFALAAWVNSLRRSSAWNATVLVGAWLVLVVVLPAAVNIAAGMLHPLPSRVQMITAQREASNEAVSRRSELLARYLEDHPEMASGVVADEPGLGALAWAATDAVNTRLEEVSAVHDASRADQLALVRRYRFLSPALLAQEVLIDAAGTGDARFARVQLQVRAFAEEWRQFFVPAILASEQMTADVLPDVPAFRFVDEEPAEVAGRAAVPLTVLGGLVVLVIAGAGAGLGRVRGAD
;
A
#
# COMPACT_ATOMS: atom_id res chain seq x y z
N THR A 1 28.02 -2.15 -42.01
CA THR A 1 28.52 -2.51 -40.67
C THR A 1 28.47 -4.01 -40.39
N LEU A 2 27.43 -4.74 -40.81
CA LEU A 2 27.32 -6.22 -40.62
C LEU A 2 28.46 -7.03 -41.29
N ALA A 3 28.92 -6.61 -42.47
CA ALA A 3 30.02 -7.27 -43.19
C ALA A 3 31.40 -7.14 -42.49
N LEU A 4 31.64 -6.04 -41.76
CA LEU A 4 32.87 -5.80 -40.99
C LEU A 4 32.93 -6.60 -39.68
N THR A 5 31.78 -7.01 -39.14
CA THR A 5 31.72 -7.87 -37.96
C THR A 5 31.89 -9.36 -38.29
N LEU A 6 31.70 -9.76 -39.54
CA LEU A 6 31.92 -11.15 -39.99
C LEU A 6 33.40 -11.47 -40.25
N SER A 7 34.28 -10.46 -40.37
CA SER A 7 35.73 -10.62 -40.56
C SER A 7 36.55 -10.55 -39.26
N GLN A 8 35.89 -10.37 -38.11
CA GLN A 8 36.52 -10.30 -36.80
C GLN A 8 36.43 -11.67 -36.10
N PRO A 9 37.45 -12.10 -35.32
CA PRO A 9 37.47 -13.39 -34.62
C PRO A 9 36.46 -13.49 -33.45
N VAL A 10 35.59 -12.49 -33.30
CA VAL A 10 34.63 -12.38 -32.21
C VAL A 10 33.26 -12.80 -32.71
N SER A 11 32.57 -13.68 -31.97
CA SER A 11 31.26 -14.15 -32.41
C SER A 11 30.27 -12.98 -32.46
N ALA A 12 29.43 -12.91 -33.49
CA ALA A 12 28.39 -11.89 -33.58
C ALA A 12 27.44 -11.87 -32.37
N ARG A 13 27.34 -12.98 -31.62
CA ARG A 13 26.57 -13.09 -30.38
C ARG A 13 27.18 -12.26 -29.27
N ASP A 14 28.50 -12.28 -29.12
CA ASP A 14 29.20 -11.54 -28.07
C ASP A 14 29.08 -10.03 -28.31
N VAL A 15 29.18 -9.60 -29.56
CA VAL A 15 29.02 -8.18 -29.93
C VAL A 15 27.60 -7.67 -29.67
N VAL A 16 26.58 -8.45 -30.05
CA VAL A 16 25.18 -8.08 -29.80
C VAL A 16 24.85 -8.15 -28.31
N GLY A 17 25.32 -9.19 -27.61
CA GLY A 17 25.16 -9.34 -26.17
C GLY A 17 25.77 -8.18 -25.39
N ALA A 18 27.01 -7.80 -25.71
CA ALA A 18 27.68 -6.65 -25.10
C ALA A 18 26.92 -5.33 -25.33
N LYS A 19 26.42 -5.10 -26.56
CA LYS A 19 25.61 -3.91 -26.88
C LYS A 19 24.29 -3.88 -26.11
N LEU A 20 23.61 -5.02 -25.97
CA LEU A 20 22.38 -5.13 -25.20
C LEU A 20 22.65 -4.94 -23.71
N ALA A 21 23.68 -5.59 -23.16
CA ALA A 21 24.08 -5.45 -21.76
C ALA A 21 24.42 -3.99 -21.41
N PHE A 22 25.17 -3.29 -22.26
CA PHE A 22 25.48 -1.87 -22.06
C PHE A 22 24.22 -1.00 -22.04
N ARG A 23 23.28 -1.22 -22.97
CA ARG A 23 21.99 -0.50 -23.00
C ARG A 23 21.14 -0.81 -21.77
N ALA A 24 21.10 -2.07 -21.33
CA ALA A 24 20.40 -2.47 -20.12
C ALA A 24 20.99 -1.77 -18.90
N LEU A 25 22.32 -1.75 -18.78
CA LEU A 25 23.02 -1.09 -17.67
C LEU A 25 22.72 0.42 -17.63
N LEU A 26 22.71 1.10 -18.79
CA LEU A 26 22.36 2.51 -18.85
C LEU A 26 20.92 2.78 -18.39
N VAL A 27 19.95 2.00 -18.88
CA VAL A 27 18.53 2.19 -18.55
C VAL A 27 18.26 1.87 -17.09
N VAL A 28 18.75 0.73 -16.60
CA VAL A 28 18.61 0.29 -15.21
C VAL A 28 19.35 1.24 -14.27
N GLY A 29 20.58 1.63 -14.63
CA GLY A 29 21.40 2.56 -13.84
C GLY A 29 20.77 3.94 -13.74
N LEU A 30 20.20 4.46 -14.82
CA LEU A 30 19.46 5.73 -14.80
C LEU A 30 18.20 5.63 -13.92
N ALA A 31 17.40 4.56 -14.07
CA ALA A 31 16.19 4.37 -13.28
C ALA A 31 16.48 4.23 -11.78
N ALA A 32 17.51 3.44 -11.43
CA ALA A 32 17.97 3.28 -10.05
C ALA A 32 18.59 4.58 -9.50
N GLY A 33 19.38 5.30 -10.32
CA GLY A 33 19.99 6.57 -9.94
C GLY A 33 18.94 7.65 -9.64
N VAL A 34 17.95 7.84 -10.51
CA VAL A 34 16.83 8.77 -10.27
C VAL A 34 16.05 8.37 -9.02
N SER A 35 15.81 7.06 -8.82
CA SER A 35 15.15 6.56 -7.62
C SER A 35 15.93 6.89 -6.34
N LEU A 36 17.24 6.65 -6.33
CA LEU A 36 18.10 6.97 -5.17
C LEU A 36 18.14 8.46 -4.90
N LEU A 37 18.23 9.30 -5.94
CA LEU A 37 18.16 10.76 -5.78
C LEU A 37 16.82 11.19 -5.16
N GLY A 38 15.71 10.60 -5.59
CA GLY A 38 14.40 10.86 -5.00
C GLY A 38 14.33 10.47 -3.52
N ILE A 39 14.82 9.28 -3.17
CA ILE A 39 14.89 8.80 -1.78
C ILE A 39 15.74 9.74 -0.91
N LEU A 40 16.88 10.19 -1.42
CA LEU A 40 17.75 11.13 -0.70
C LEU A 40 17.07 12.50 -0.52
N ALA A 41 16.37 13.00 -1.54
CA ALA A 41 15.67 14.27 -1.49
C ALA A 41 14.50 14.29 -0.49
N THR A 42 13.87 13.15 -0.22
CA THR A 42 12.73 13.04 0.71
C THR A 42 13.13 12.62 2.13
N GLY A 43 14.43 12.51 2.43
CA GLY A 43 14.91 12.12 3.77
C GLY A 43 14.95 10.60 4.02
N GLY A 44 14.83 9.78 2.97
CA GLY A 44 14.91 8.32 3.04
C GLY A 44 13.61 7.62 3.47
N PHE A 45 13.69 6.30 3.66
CA PHE A 45 12.56 5.44 4.08
C PHE A 45 12.68 4.94 5.52
N GLY A 46 13.52 5.57 6.35
CA GLY A 46 13.74 5.19 7.75
C GLY A 46 14.45 3.84 7.97
N SER A 47 14.62 3.00 6.93
CA SER A 47 15.40 1.75 7.01
C SER A 47 16.14 1.44 5.71
N ALA A 48 17.36 0.89 5.83
CA ALA A 48 18.15 0.46 4.67
C ALA A 48 17.48 -0.69 3.91
N GLY A 49 16.76 -1.58 4.62
CA GLY A 49 16.03 -2.69 4.00
C GLY A 49 14.96 -2.23 3.01
N ARG A 50 14.18 -1.19 3.36
CA ARG A 50 13.19 -0.58 2.46
C ARG A 50 13.83 0.02 1.21
N VAL A 51 15.02 0.64 1.33
CA VAL A 51 15.77 1.17 0.17
C VAL A 51 16.25 0.04 -0.73
N VAL A 52 16.76 -1.06 -0.17
CA VAL A 52 17.17 -2.24 -0.94
C VAL A 52 15.98 -2.84 -1.68
N LEU A 53 14.83 -3.01 -1.02
CA LEU A 53 13.60 -3.51 -1.65
C LEU A 53 13.13 -2.62 -2.79
N TRP A 54 13.14 -1.30 -2.60
CA TRP A 54 12.81 -0.35 -3.65
C TRP A 54 13.73 -0.50 -4.86
N CYS A 55 15.04 -0.46 -4.65
CA CYS A 55 16.03 -0.56 -5.72
C CYS A 55 15.95 -1.91 -6.44
N ALA A 56 15.80 -3.02 -5.72
CA ALA A 56 15.62 -4.34 -6.31
C ALA A 56 14.37 -4.40 -7.20
N THR A 57 13.26 -3.80 -6.75
CA THR A 57 12.01 -3.73 -7.53
C THR A 57 12.19 -2.91 -8.80
N VAL A 58 12.82 -1.73 -8.70
CA VAL A 58 13.12 -0.86 -9.85
C VAL A 58 13.98 -1.59 -10.87
N VAL A 59 15.04 -2.28 -10.41
CA VAL A 59 15.93 -3.06 -11.28
C VAL A 59 15.17 -4.18 -11.98
N LEU A 60 14.41 -5.01 -11.25
CA LEU A 60 13.65 -6.10 -11.86
C LEU A 60 12.60 -5.60 -12.85
N TYR A 61 11.89 -4.52 -12.51
CA TYR A 61 10.88 -3.95 -13.39
C TYR A 61 11.50 -3.35 -14.66
N ALA A 62 12.64 -2.66 -14.55
CA ALA A 62 13.37 -2.16 -15.71
C ALA A 62 13.92 -3.30 -16.58
N LEU A 63 14.45 -4.36 -15.96
CA LEU A 63 14.91 -5.56 -16.67
C LEU A 63 13.76 -6.27 -17.40
N PHE A 64 12.56 -6.32 -16.82
CA PHE A 64 11.38 -6.89 -17.47
C PHE A 64 11.07 -6.15 -18.77
N TRP A 65 10.97 -4.82 -18.74
CA TRP A 65 10.69 -4.01 -19.93
C TRP A 65 11.81 -4.07 -20.96
N PHE A 66 13.07 -4.06 -20.49
CA PHE A 66 14.22 -4.22 -21.38
C PHE A 66 14.19 -5.58 -22.09
N ALA A 67 13.93 -6.66 -21.36
CA ALA A 67 13.83 -8.00 -21.91
C ALA A 67 12.66 -8.12 -22.90
N LEU A 68 11.51 -7.51 -22.59
CA LEU A 68 10.34 -7.51 -23.47
C LEU A 68 10.64 -6.74 -24.77
N ALA A 69 11.28 -5.58 -24.66
CA ALA A 69 11.73 -4.81 -25.82
C ALA A 69 12.74 -5.60 -26.66
N ALA A 70 13.70 -6.27 -26.02
CA ALA A 70 14.66 -7.13 -26.73
C ALA A 70 13.96 -8.31 -27.43
N TRP A 71 12.99 -8.93 -26.78
CA TRP A 71 12.21 -10.03 -27.35
C TRP A 71 11.42 -9.57 -28.57
N VAL A 72 10.64 -8.49 -28.47
CA VAL A 72 9.86 -7.96 -29.60
C VAL A 72 10.78 -7.57 -30.76
N ASN A 73 11.91 -6.92 -30.48
CA ASN A 73 12.89 -6.57 -31.51
C ASN A 73 13.54 -7.80 -32.17
N SER A 74 13.61 -8.94 -31.48
CA SER A 74 14.11 -10.20 -32.07
C SER A 74 13.16 -10.83 -33.09
N LEU A 75 11.89 -10.40 -33.15
CA LEU A 75 10.87 -10.94 -34.07
C LEU A 75 11.06 -10.53 -35.54
N ARG A 76 12.09 -9.72 -35.85
CA ARG A 76 12.47 -9.30 -37.22
C ARG A 76 11.35 -8.59 -38.00
N ARG A 77 10.41 -7.96 -37.31
CA ARG A 77 9.39 -7.08 -37.92
C ARG A 77 9.93 -5.66 -38.11
N SER A 78 9.16 -4.82 -38.79
CA SER A 78 9.54 -3.41 -38.98
C SER A 78 9.62 -2.67 -37.65
N SER A 79 10.45 -1.63 -37.58
CA SER A 79 10.59 -0.79 -36.37
C SER A 79 9.25 -0.20 -35.93
N ALA A 80 8.42 0.25 -36.90
CA ALA A 80 7.08 0.75 -36.63
C ALA A 80 6.18 -0.30 -35.96
N TRP A 81 6.19 -1.55 -36.46
CA TRP A 81 5.42 -2.63 -35.86
C TRP A 81 5.89 -2.94 -34.42
N ASN A 82 7.21 -3.00 -34.19
CA ASN A 82 7.76 -3.26 -32.86
C ASN A 82 7.34 -2.17 -31.87
N ALA A 83 7.40 -0.90 -32.29
CA ALA A 83 6.97 0.22 -31.46
C ALA A 83 5.47 0.13 -31.11
N THR A 84 4.61 -0.15 -32.10
CA THR A 84 3.16 -0.32 -31.87
C THR A 84 2.87 -1.47 -30.90
N VAL A 85 3.53 -2.62 -31.04
CA VAL A 85 3.35 -3.76 -30.14
C VAL A 85 3.81 -3.44 -28.72
N LEU A 86 4.94 -2.77 -28.55
CA LEU A 86 5.45 -2.40 -27.22
C LEU A 86 4.54 -1.38 -26.53
N VAL A 87 4.04 -0.38 -27.27
CA VAL A 87 3.06 0.59 -26.75
C VAL A 87 1.76 -0.12 -26.37
N GLY A 88 1.27 -1.04 -27.20
CA GLY A 88 0.07 -1.84 -26.91
C GLY A 88 0.25 -2.73 -25.68
N ALA A 89 1.38 -3.42 -25.56
CA ALA A 89 1.71 -4.24 -24.40
C ALA A 89 1.81 -3.38 -23.14
N TRP A 90 2.43 -2.20 -23.23
CA TRP A 90 2.47 -1.24 -22.13
C TRP A 90 1.07 -0.81 -21.71
N LEU A 91 0.20 -0.42 -22.66
CA LEU A 91 -1.17 -0.02 -22.37
C LEU A 91 -1.94 -1.15 -21.66
N VAL A 92 -1.84 -2.38 -22.16
CA VAL A 92 -2.55 -3.53 -21.58
C VAL A 92 -2.03 -3.85 -20.17
N LEU A 93 -0.71 -3.96 -20.01
CA LEU A 93 -0.10 -4.39 -18.75
C LEU A 93 -0.16 -3.32 -17.65
N VAL A 94 -0.07 -2.04 -18.02
CA VAL A 94 0.03 -0.92 -17.05
C VAL A 94 -1.31 -0.20 -16.84
N VAL A 95 -2.19 -0.18 -17.83
CA VAL A 95 -3.45 0.58 -17.76
C VAL A 95 -4.66 -0.35 -17.72
N VAL A 96 -4.84 -1.19 -18.74
CA VAL A 96 -6.07 -1.98 -18.91
C VAL A 96 -6.21 -3.04 -17.82
N LEU A 97 -5.18 -3.85 -17.57
CA LEU A 97 -5.23 -4.91 -16.56
C LEU A 97 -5.40 -4.35 -15.15
N PRO A 98 -4.61 -3.34 -14.69
CA PRO A 98 -4.83 -2.73 -13.39
C PRO A 98 -6.22 -2.12 -13.22
N ALA A 99 -6.73 -1.41 -14.24
CA ALA A 99 -8.08 -0.85 -14.19
C ALA A 99 -9.15 -1.95 -14.11
N ALA A 100 -9.04 -3.01 -14.90
CA ALA A 100 -9.97 -4.13 -14.89
C ALA A 100 -10.00 -4.84 -13.52
N VAL A 101 -8.83 -5.09 -12.91
CA VAL A 101 -8.73 -5.69 -11.58
C VAL A 101 -9.38 -4.78 -10.52
N ASN A 102 -9.12 -3.47 -10.55
CA ASN A 102 -9.72 -2.52 -9.62
C ASN A 102 -11.24 -2.41 -9.79
N ILE A 103 -11.74 -2.37 -11.03
CA ILE A 103 -13.18 -2.34 -11.31
C ILE A 103 -13.83 -3.65 -10.84
N ALA A 104 -13.23 -4.80 -11.11
CA ALA A 104 -13.72 -6.09 -10.63
C ALA A 104 -13.80 -6.16 -9.10
N ALA A 105 -12.77 -5.66 -8.40
CA ALA A 105 -12.79 -5.55 -6.94
C ALA A 105 -13.94 -4.66 -6.46
N GLY A 106 -14.16 -3.51 -7.10
CA GLY A 106 -15.24 -2.59 -6.77
C GLY A 106 -16.65 -3.13 -7.04
N MET A 107 -16.81 -3.99 -8.05
CA MET A 107 -18.10 -4.64 -8.33
C MET A 107 -18.40 -5.79 -7.38
N LEU A 108 -17.39 -6.59 -7.02
CA LEU A 108 -17.55 -7.75 -6.13
C LEU A 108 -17.69 -7.35 -4.66
N HIS A 109 -17.02 -6.28 -4.25
CA HIS A 109 -17.04 -5.75 -2.90
C HIS A 109 -17.37 -4.24 -2.96
N PRO A 110 -18.62 -3.85 -3.21
CA PRO A 110 -18.98 -2.44 -3.35
C PRO A 110 -18.67 -1.67 -2.06
N LEU A 111 -17.87 -0.60 -2.19
CA LEU A 111 -17.70 0.36 -1.11
C LEU A 111 -18.98 1.19 -1.00
N PRO A 112 -19.57 1.34 0.19
CA PRO A 112 -20.68 2.26 0.38
C PRO A 112 -20.26 3.66 -0.09
N SER A 113 -21.18 4.39 -0.72
CA SER A 113 -20.84 5.70 -1.30
C SER A 113 -20.38 6.67 -0.19
N ARG A 114 -19.42 7.57 -0.50
CA ARG A 114 -18.99 8.60 0.46
C ARG A 114 -20.16 9.46 0.98
N VAL A 115 -21.20 9.65 0.16
CA VAL A 115 -22.43 10.35 0.56
C VAL A 115 -23.19 9.53 1.59
N GLN A 116 -23.39 8.23 1.37
CA GLN A 116 -23.98 7.34 2.37
C GLN A 116 -23.17 7.31 3.67
N MET A 117 -21.83 7.35 3.60
CA MET A 117 -20.97 7.44 4.79
C MET A 117 -21.21 8.74 5.57
N ILE A 118 -21.20 9.89 4.89
CA ILE A 118 -21.45 11.19 5.53
C ILE A 118 -22.87 11.25 6.09
N THR A 119 -23.86 10.73 5.37
CA THR A 119 -25.25 10.68 5.82
C THR A 119 -25.39 9.76 7.02
N ALA A 120 -24.84 8.55 6.97
CA ALA A 120 -24.86 7.60 8.09
C ALA A 120 -24.15 8.16 9.32
N GLN A 121 -23.03 8.86 9.14
CA GLN A 121 -22.33 9.55 10.22
C GLN A 121 -23.16 10.69 10.83
N ARG A 122 -23.86 11.47 9.99
CA ARG A 122 -24.76 12.55 10.45
C ARG A 122 -26.00 11.99 11.15
N GLU A 123 -26.61 10.95 10.62
CA GLU A 123 -27.77 10.28 11.22
C GLU A 123 -27.41 9.64 12.56
N ALA A 124 -26.30 8.90 12.62
CA ALA A 124 -25.78 8.33 13.86
C ALA A 124 -25.49 9.42 14.91
N SER A 125 -24.88 10.54 14.49
CA SER A 125 -24.61 11.67 15.37
C SER A 125 -25.90 12.34 15.86
N ASN A 126 -26.87 12.57 14.97
CA ASN A 126 -28.16 13.17 15.32
C ASN A 126 -28.98 12.26 16.25
N GLU A 127 -29.01 10.95 15.99
CA GLU A 127 -29.71 9.96 16.82
C GLU A 127 -29.11 9.89 18.23
N ALA A 128 -27.78 9.83 18.34
CA ALA A 128 -27.10 9.81 19.63
C ALA A 128 -27.26 11.13 20.41
N VAL A 129 -27.28 12.29 19.73
CA VAL A 129 -27.63 13.56 20.38
C VAL A 129 -29.08 13.57 20.89
N SER A 130 -30.02 12.96 20.14
CA SER A 130 -31.44 12.93 20.51
C SER A 130 -31.75 12.01 21.71
N ARG A 131 -30.95 10.96 21.92
CA ARG A 131 -31.09 9.99 23.02
C ARG A 131 -30.08 10.16 24.15
N ARG A 132 -29.45 11.33 24.27
CA ARG A 132 -28.35 11.60 25.21
C ARG A 132 -28.63 11.16 26.65
N SER A 133 -29.83 11.44 27.18
CA SER A 133 -30.20 11.08 28.55
C SER A 133 -30.38 9.58 28.76
N GLU A 134 -30.95 8.87 27.79
CA GLU A 134 -31.10 7.41 27.81
C GLU A 134 -29.74 6.71 27.69
N LEU A 135 -28.87 7.23 26.82
CA LEU A 135 -27.53 6.70 26.60
C LEU A 135 -26.61 6.90 27.82
N LEU A 136 -26.71 8.04 28.50
CA LEU A 136 -26.00 8.25 29.77
C LEU A 136 -26.46 7.26 30.84
N ALA A 137 -27.77 7.03 30.97
CA ALA A 137 -28.29 6.10 31.96
C ALA A 137 -27.75 4.67 31.74
N ARG A 138 -27.76 4.19 30.49
CA ARG A 138 -27.16 2.89 30.12
C ARG A 138 -25.66 2.84 30.36
N TYR A 139 -24.93 3.91 30.04
CA TYR A 139 -23.49 3.96 30.28
C TYR A 139 -23.15 3.83 31.77
N LEU A 140 -23.91 4.49 32.65
CA LEU A 140 -23.72 4.38 34.10
C LEU A 140 -24.16 3.01 34.67
N GLU A 141 -25.09 2.32 34.01
CA GLU A 141 -25.44 0.92 34.32
C GLU A 141 -24.32 -0.05 33.93
N ASP A 142 -23.71 0.14 32.77
CA ASP A 142 -22.62 -0.71 32.26
C ASP A 142 -21.27 -0.47 32.98
N HIS A 143 -21.10 0.71 33.60
CA HIS A 143 -19.90 1.12 34.34
C HIS A 143 -20.22 1.52 35.80
N PRO A 144 -20.69 0.58 36.65
CA PRO A 144 -21.10 0.87 38.02
C PRO A 144 -19.93 1.37 38.90
N GLU A 145 -18.69 1.01 38.58
CA GLU A 145 -17.47 1.53 39.21
C GLU A 145 -17.28 3.05 39.03
N MET A 146 -17.92 3.64 38.01
CA MET A 146 -17.87 5.08 37.74
C MET A 146 -19.01 5.84 38.43
N ALA A 147 -20.06 5.15 38.89
CA ALA A 147 -21.19 5.75 39.59
C ALA A 147 -20.84 6.15 41.04
N SER A 148 -19.88 5.49 41.68
CA SER A 148 -19.47 5.79 43.06
C SER A 148 -18.77 7.14 43.27
N GLY A 149 -18.37 7.82 42.19
CA GLY A 149 -17.77 9.17 42.20
C GLY A 149 -18.74 10.31 41.89
N VAL A 150 -19.98 10.01 41.50
CA VAL A 150 -21.03 11.01 41.25
C VAL A 150 -21.66 11.39 42.61
N VAL A 151 -20.92 12.15 43.41
CA VAL A 151 -21.35 12.59 44.76
C VAL A 151 -22.36 13.76 44.70
N ALA A 152 -22.74 14.22 43.50
CA ALA A 152 -23.74 15.25 43.31
C ALA A 152 -25.09 14.63 42.87
N ASP A 153 -26.19 15.15 43.42
CA ASP A 153 -27.59 14.81 43.08
C ASP A 153 -27.91 14.94 41.57
N GLU A 154 -27.02 15.55 40.77
CA GLU A 154 -27.09 15.61 39.30
C GLU A 154 -25.73 15.30 38.64
N PRO A 155 -25.70 14.54 37.53
CA PRO A 155 -24.49 14.32 36.75
C PRO A 155 -23.89 15.65 36.27
N GLY A 156 -22.60 15.87 36.48
CA GLY A 156 -21.91 17.06 35.98
C GLY A 156 -22.03 17.20 34.46
N LEU A 157 -22.13 18.43 33.96
CA LEU A 157 -22.25 18.73 32.51
C LEU A 157 -21.16 18.06 31.66
N GLY A 158 -19.95 17.87 32.21
CA GLY A 158 -18.85 17.16 31.55
C GLY A 158 -19.12 15.68 31.32
N ALA A 159 -19.68 14.99 32.32
CA ALA A 159 -20.08 13.59 32.24
C ALA A 159 -21.18 13.37 31.18
N LEU A 160 -22.19 14.23 31.20
CA LEU A 160 -23.28 14.25 30.22
C LEU A 160 -22.80 14.49 28.79
N ALA A 161 -21.86 15.43 28.61
CA ALA A 161 -21.29 15.74 27.30
C ALA A 161 -20.40 14.60 26.78
N TRP A 162 -19.61 13.98 27.66
CA TRP A 162 -18.74 12.87 27.29
C TRP A 162 -19.54 11.61 26.92
N ALA A 163 -20.52 11.19 27.73
CA ALA A 163 -21.35 10.01 27.42
C ALA A 163 -22.13 10.17 26.10
N ALA A 164 -22.59 11.39 25.81
CA ALA A 164 -23.20 11.70 24.52
C ALA A 164 -22.23 11.51 23.34
N THR A 165 -20.98 11.94 23.52
CA THR A 165 -19.94 11.89 22.50
C THR A 165 -19.44 10.46 22.31
N ASP A 166 -19.31 9.70 23.39
CA ASP A 166 -18.90 8.30 23.36
C ASP A 166 -19.91 7.44 22.59
N ALA A 167 -21.21 7.59 22.87
CA ALA A 167 -22.25 6.89 22.13
C ALA A 167 -22.28 7.25 20.62
N VAL A 168 -22.00 8.51 20.27
CA VAL A 168 -21.81 8.91 18.86
C VAL A 168 -20.61 8.18 18.27
N ASN A 169 -19.48 8.15 18.98
CA ASN A 169 -18.24 7.53 18.50
C ASN A 169 -18.40 6.02 18.29
N THR A 170 -19.02 5.29 19.22
CA THR A 170 -19.27 3.84 19.09
C THR A 170 -20.10 3.55 17.85
N ARG A 171 -21.14 4.35 17.58
CA ARG A 171 -21.96 4.17 16.37
C ARG A 171 -21.19 4.47 15.09
N LEU A 172 -20.32 5.49 15.11
CA LEU A 172 -19.41 5.80 14.01
C LEU A 172 -18.40 4.68 13.75
N GLU A 173 -17.88 4.05 14.81
CA GLU A 173 -16.96 2.91 14.71
C GLU A 173 -17.61 1.70 14.05
N GLU A 174 -18.85 1.35 14.44
CA GLU A 174 -19.62 0.27 13.81
C GLU A 174 -19.84 0.51 12.31
N VAL A 175 -20.25 1.72 11.94
CA VAL A 175 -20.42 2.09 10.53
C VAL A 175 -19.09 1.99 9.78
N SER A 176 -17.99 2.46 10.39
CA SER A 176 -16.66 2.41 9.78
C SER A 176 -16.13 0.99 9.63
N ALA A 177 -16.43 0.08 10.56
CA ALA A 177 -15.98 -1.32 10.51
C ALA A 177 -16.47 -2.06 9.26
N VAL A 178 -17.72 -1.81 8.83
CA VAL A 178 -18.26 -2.37 7.58
C VAL A 178 -17.48 -1.86 6.37
N HIS A 179 -17.10 -0.59 6.36
CA HIS A 179 -16.32 0.00 5.25
C HIS A 179 -14.89 -0.56 5.22
N ASP A 180 -14.27 -0.70 6.39
CA ASP A 180 -12.92 -1.25 6.51
C ASP A 180 -12.89 -2.72 6.07
N ALA A 181 -13.93 -3.50 6.38
CA ALA A 181 -14.08 -4.87 5.90
C ALA A 181 -14.20 -4.93 4.37
N SER A 182 -15.11 -4.15 3.75
CA SER A 182 -15.24 -4.12 2.28
C SER A 182 -13.95 -3.67 1.59
N ARG A 183 -13.23 -2.69 2.18
CA ARG A 183 -11.92 -2.26 1.66
C ARG A 183 -10.89 -3.39 1.76
N ALA A 184 -10.84 -4.11 2.87
CA ALA A 184 -9.92 -5.24 3.06
C ALA A 184 -10.14 -6.34 2.01
N ASP A 185 -11.41 -6.64 1.69
CA ASP A 185 -11.77 -7.61 0.66
C ASP A 185 -11.36 -7.15 -0.75
N GLN A 186 -11.59 -5.87 -1.10
CA GLN A 186 -11.12 -5.31 -2.37
C GLN A 186 -9.60 -5.47 -2.52
N LEU A 187 -8.84 -5.11 -1.47
CA LEU A 187 -7.38 -5.24 -1.47
C LEU A 187 -6.95 -6.70 -1.56
N ALA A 188 -7.66 -7.64 -0.92
CA ALA A 188 -7.39 -9.06 -1.04
C ALA A 188 -7.58 -9.56 -2.47
N LEU A 189 -8.62 -9.08 -3.17
CA LEU A 189 -8.88 -9.42 -4.56
C LEU A 189 -7.79 -8.86 -5.49
N VAL A 190 -7.40 -7.59 -5.31
CA VAL A 190 -6.29 -6.99 -6.05
C VAL A 190 -5.01 -7.80 -5.81
N ARG A 191 -4.68 -8.14 -4.56
CA ARG A 191 -3.53 -8.99 -4.21
C ARG A 191 -3.59 -10.41 -4.80
N ARG A 192 -4.78 -10.96 -5.03
CA ARG A 192 -4.96 -12.26 -5.67
C ARG A 192 -4.64 -12.21 -7.16
N TYR A 193 -5.06 -11.13 -7.84
CA TYR A 193 -4.94 -10.97 -9.29
C TYR A 193 -3.73 -10.13 -9.74
N ARG A 194 -2.95 -9.60 -8.80
CA ARG A 194 -1.73 -8.80 -9.07
C ARG A 194 -0.74 -9.47 -10.04
N PHE A 195 -0.69 -10.80 -10.06
CA PHE A 195 0.24 -11.57 -10.91
C PHE A 195 -0.03 -11.44 -12.42
N LEU A 196 -1.19 -10.89 -12.81
CA LEU A 196 -1.52 -10.61 -14.21
C LEU A 196 -0.72 -9.43 -14.77
N SER A 197 -0.21 -8.55 -13.90
CA SER A 197 0.48 -7.33 -14.32
C SER A 197 1.81 -7.18 -13.57
N PRO A 198 2.95 -7.09 -14.29
CA PRO A 198 4.23 -6.75 -13.67
C PRO A 198 4.19 -5.35 -13.03
N ALA A 199 3.30 -4.46 -13.49
CA ALA A 199 3.12 -3.14 -12.92
C ALA A 199 2.44 -3.20 -11.54
N LEU A 200 1.41 -4.05 -11.37
CA LEU A 200 0.77 -4.25 -10.06
C LEU A 200 1.76 -4.84 -9.03
N LEU A 201 2.57 -5.82 -9.45
CA LEU A 201 3.61 -6.42 -8.59
C LEU A 201 4.65 -5.37 -8.15
N ALA A 202 5.17 -4.59 -9.10
CA ALA A 202 6.15 -3.55 -8.79
C ALA A 202 5.55 -2.45 -7.92
N GLN A 203 4.35 -1.96 -8.27
CA GLN A 203 3.66 -0.90 -7.53
C GLN A 203 3.41 -1.28 -6.08
N GLU A 204 2.96 -2.51 -5.81
CA GLU A 204 2.72 -2.97 -4.44
C GLU A 204 3.99 -2.93 -3.59
N VAL A 205 5.12 -3.46 -4.10
CA VAL A 205 6.39 -3.46 -3.35
C VAL A 205 6.94 -2.05 -3.19
N LEU A 206 6.81 -1.19 -4.20
CA LEU A 206 7.27 0.20 -4.12
C LEU A 206 6.47 1.00 -3.08
N ILE A 207 5.14 0.89 -3.07
CA ILE A 207 4.28 1.54 -2.08
C ILE A 207 4.60 1.02 -0.66
N ASP A 208 4.74 -0.30 -0.51
CA ASP A 208 5.05 -0.89 0.79
C ASP A 208 6.45 -0.45 1.28
N ALA A 209 7.46 -0.46 0.40
CA ALA A 209 8.82 0.01 0.71
C ALA A 209 8.84 1.50 1.11
N ALA A 210 8.07 2.35 0.42
CA ALA A 210 7.96 3.77 0.75
C ALA A 210 7.26 4.06 2.10
N GLY A 211 6.66 3.03 2.74
CA GLY A 211 5.93 3.20 3.99
C GLY A 211 4.55 3.83 3.81
N THR A 212 4.00 3.76 2.59
CA THR A 212 2.65 4.25 2.24
C THR A 212 1.69 3.11 1.91
N GLY A 213 2.05 1.87 2.26
CA GLY A 213 1.23 0.69 2.06
C GLY A 213 0.07 0.55 3.04
N ASP A 214 -0.96 -0.18 2.60
CA ASP A 214 -2.18 -0.42 3.36
C ASP A 214 -1.92 -1.14 4.69
N ALA A 215 -0.90 -2.02 4.74
CA ALA A 215 -0.54 -2.75 5.97
C ALA A 215 -0.08 -1.80 7.07
N ARG A 216 0.81 -0.85 6.74
CA ARG A 216 1.28 0.18 7.68
C ARG A 216 0.14 1.12 8.08
N PHE A 217 -0.71 1.52 7.14
CA PHE A 217 -1.88 2.33 7.44
C PHE A 217 -2.85 1.63 8.41
N ALA A 218 -3.18 0.36 8.17
CA ALA A 218 -4.01 -0.44 9.07
C ALA A 218 -3.39 -0.56 10.46
N ARG A 219 -2.06 -0.72 10.56
CA ARG A 219 -1.34 -0.76 11.83
C ARG A 219 -1.43 0.57 12.58
N VAL A 220 -1.29 1.72 11.90
CA VAL A 220 -1.51 3.04 12.50
C VAL A 220 -2.93 3.14 13.05
N GLN A 221 -3.94 2.75 12.27
CA GLN A 221 -5.34 2.80 12.73
C GLN A 221 -5.56 1.95 13.99
N LEU A 222 -5.01 0.73 14.03
CA LEU A 222 -5.11 -0.15 15.20
C LEU A 222 -4.43 0.46 16.44
N GLN A 223 -3.22 1.00 16.29
CA GLN A 223 -2.51 1.63 17.41
C GLN A 223 -3.19 2.90 17.90
N VAL A 224 -3.76 3.70 16.99
CA VAL A 224 -4.53 4.90 17.36
C VAL A 224 -5.79 4.52 18.13
N ARG A 225 -6.50 3.46 17.73
CA ARG A 225 -7.67 2.96 18.47
C ARG A 225 -7.30 2.45 19.86
N ALA A 226 -6.20 1.69 19.98
CA ALA A 226 -5.70 1.22 21.27
C ALA A 226 -5.28 2.38 22.17
N PHE A 227 -4.59 3.39 21.62
CA PHE A 227 -4.21 4.59 22.36
C PHE A 227 -5.41 5.45 22.76
N ALA A 228 -6.46 5.52 21.93
CA ALA A 228 -7.69 6.21 22.30
C ALA A 228 -8.35 5.58 23.53
N GLU A 229 -8.24 4.25 23.70
CA GLU A 229 -8.72 3.56 24.90
C GLU A 229 -7.87 3.89 26.14
N GLU A 230 -6.54 3.87 26.03
CA GLU A 230 -5.63 4.31 27.10
C GLU A 230 -5.92 5.76 27.52
N TRP A 231 -6.15 6.63 26.53
CA TRP A 231 -6.51 8.02 26.74
C TRP A 231 -7.88 8.16 27.44
N ARG A 232 -8.88 7.36 27.05
CA ARG A 232 -10.17 7.29 27.75
C ARG A 232 -10.00 6.88 29.21
N GLN A 233 -9.25 5.81 29.47
CA GLN A 233 -9.03 5.31 30.83
C GLN A 233 -8.33 6.34 31.74
N PHE A 234 -7.51 7.22 31.17
CA PHE A 234 -6.86 8.29 31.91
C PHE A 234 -7.80 9.48 32.20
N PHE A 235 -8.50 10.00 31.19
CA PHE A 235 -9.24 11.26 31.33
C PHE A 235 -10.69 11.10 31.78
N VAL A 236 -11.36 10.00 31.41
CA VAL A 236 -12.80 9.83 31.67
C VAL A 236 -13.12 9.78 33.16
N PRO A 237 -12.39 9.02 34.00
CA PRO A 237 -12.66 9.00 35.44
C PRO A 237 -12.58 10.40 36.07
N ALA A 238 -11.57 11.19 35.71
CA ALA A 238 -11.39 12.55 36.22
C ALA A 238 -12.50 13.51 35.75
N ILE A 239 -12.96 13.39 34.49
CA ILE A 239 -14.10 14.16 33.95
C ILE A 239 -15.38 13.83 34.72
N LEU A 240 -15.62 12.55 35.01
CA LEU A 240 -16.81 12.10 35.75
C LEU A 240 -16.78 12.55 37.22
N ALA A 241 -15.61 12.48 37.85
CA ALA A 241 -15.39 12.97 39.22
C ALA A 241 -15.35 14.51 39.32
N SER A 242 -15.43 15.23 38.20
CA SER A 242 -15.32 16.69 38.12
C SER A 242 -14.04 17.24 38.79
N GLU A 243 -12.95 16.48 38.68
CA GLU A 243 -11.65 16.86 39.25
C GLU A 243 -11.00 17.99 38.45
N GLN A 244 -10.38 18.94 39.16
CA GLN A 244 -9.56 19.97 38.52
C GLN A 244 -8.17 19.41 38.27
N MET A 245 -7.79 19.31 36.99
CA MET A 245 -6.44 18.88 36.61
C MET A 245 -5.40 19.96 36.97
N THR A 246 -4.38 19.58 37.74
CA THR A 246 -3.21 20.43 38.02
C THR A 246 -2.03 20.08 37.10
N ALA A 247 -1.03 20.96 37.04
CA ALA A 247 0.17 20.74 36.23
C ALA A 247 0.98 19.50 36.67
N ASP A 248 0.75 19.00 37.87
CA ASP A 248 1.45 17.84 38.45
C ASP A 248 1.12 16.52 37.73
N VAL A 249 -0.02 16.47 37.02
CA VAL A 249 -0.50 15.30 36.27
C VAL A 249 0.14 15.21 34.87
N LEU A 250 0.76 16.29 34.39
CA LEU A 250 1.33 16.37 33.03
C LEU A 250 2.36 15.27 32.71
N PRO A 251 3.23 14.82 33.65
CA PRO A 251 4.15 13.71 33.41
C PRO A 251 3.47 12.36 33.19
N ASP A 252 2.28 12.16 33.75
CA ASP A 252 1.53 10.90 33.70
C ASP A 252 0.59 10.83 32.48
N VAL A 253 0.44 11.92 31.72
CA VAL A 253 -0.41 11.95 30.53
C VAL A 253 0.12 10.97 29.48
N PRO A 254 -0.71 10.02 29.02
CA PRO A 254 -0.29 9.05 28.03
C PRO A 254 0.08 9.75 26.72
N ALA A 255 1.22 9.37 26.14
CA ALA A 255 1.76 9.96 24.93
C ALA A 255 1.85 8.91 23.81
N PHE A 256 1.21 9.21 22.69
CA PHE A 256 1.21 8.30 21.54
C PHE A 256 2.62 8.11 20.98
N ARG A 257 3.06 6.86 20.86
CA ARG A 257 4.29 6.47 20.17
C ARG A 257 3.98 5.38 19.16
N PHE A 258 4.21 5.70 17.89
CA PHE A 258 3.99 4.73 16.82
C PHE A 258 5.07 3.65 16.82
N VAL A 259 4.65 2.39 16.85
CA VAL A 259 5.51 1.23 16.67
C VAL A 259 5.45 0.81 15.20
N ASP A 260 6.54 1.05 14.47
CA ASP A 260 6.61 0.74 13.04
C ASP A 260 6.75 -0.77 12.78
N GLU A 261 6.67 -1.15 11.51
CA GLU A 261 6.80 -2.53 11.05
C GLU A 261 8.23 -3.07 11.15
N GLU A 262 8.34 -4.35 11.49
CA GLU A 262 9.64 -4.99 11.45
C GLU A 262 10.11 -5.13 10.00
N PRO A 263 11.40 -4.88 9.69
CA PRO A 263 11.92 -5.04 8.34
C PRO A 263 11.67 -6.43 7.73
N ALA A 264 11.60 -7.47 8.58
CA ALA A 264 11.31 -8.84 8.17
C ALA A 264 9.87 -9.02 7.66
N GLU A 265 8.88 -8.34 8.27
CA GLU A 265 7.48 -8.39 7.82
C GLU A 265 7.34 -7.78 6.42
N VAL A 266 7.96 -6.61 6.21
CA VAL A 266 7.97 -5.91 4.91
C VAL A 266 8.65 -6.77 3.84
N ALA A 267 9.81 -7.36 4.16
CA ALA A 267 10.52 -8.26 3.26
C ALA A 267 9.71 -9.52 2.93
N GLY A 268 9.02 -10.10 3.93
CA GLY A 268 8.14 -11.26 3.75
C GLY A 268 7.00 -10.98 2.77
N ARG A 269 6.36 -9.80 2.86
CA ARG A 269 5.32 -9.39 1.92
C ARG A 269 5.86 -9.16 0.51
N ALA A 270 7.08 -8.63 0.40
CA ALA A 270 7.74 -8.37 -0.89
C ALA A 270 8.28 -9.65 -1.57
N ALA A 271 8.50 -10.74 -0.84
CA ALA A 271 9.14 -11.94 -1.38
C ALA A 271 8.37 -12.56 -2.56
N VAL A 272 7.06 -12.75 -2.42
CA VAL A 272 6.22 -13.34 -3.48
C VAL A 272 6.15 -12.44 -4.74
N PRO A 273 5.84 -11.14 -4.66
CA PRO A 273 5.81 -10.31 -5.86
C PRO A 273 7.19 -10.18 -6.53
N LEU A 274 8.28 -10.11 -5.77
CA LEU A 274 9.64 -10.06 -6.33
C LEU A 274 10.04 -11.37 -7.02
N THR A 275 9.71 -12.52 -6.44
CA THR A 275 9.98 -13.83 -7.05
C THR A 275 9.18 -14.03 -8.33
N VAL A 276 7.90 -13.63 -8.35
CA VAL A 276 7.10 -13.69 -9.58
C VAL A 276 7.62 -12.71 -10.63
N LEU A 277 7.95 -11.48 -10.25
CA LEU A 277 8.53 -10.49 -11.17
C LEU A 277 9.86 -10.99 -11.76
N GLY A 278 10.73 -11.56 -10.93
CA GLY A 278 11.98 -12.21 -11.38
C GLY A 278 11.71 -13.40 -12.32
N GLY A 279 10.71 -14.23 -12.02
CA GLY A 279 10.26 -15.31 -12.90
C GLY A 279 9.78 -14.81 -14.26
N LEU A 280 9.01 -13.71 -14.31
CA LEU A 280 8.58 -13.06 -15.54
C LEU A 280 9.77 -12.53 -16.35
N VAL A 281 10.76 -11.91 -15.69
CA VAL A 281 12.01 -11.47 -16.34
C VAL A 281 12.71 -12.66 -17.00
N VAL A 282 12.92 -13.76 -16.26
CA VAL A 282 13.58 -14.97 -16.79
C VAL A 282 12.80 -15.56 -17.97
N LEU A 283 11.48 -15.64 -17.86
CA LEU A 283 10.60 -16.16 -18.93
C LEU A 283 10.70 -15.31 -20.21
N VAL A 284 10.68 -13.99 -20.08
CA VAL A 284 10.79 -13.07 -21.23
C VAL A 284 12.20 -13.12 -21.84
N ILE A 285 13.26 -13.21 -21.02
CA ILE A 285 14.64 -13.39 -21.50
C ILE A 285 14.79 -14.71 -22.26
N ALA A 286 14.22 -15.81 -21.75
CA ALA A 286 14.24 -17.10 -22.44
C ALA A 286 13.53 -17.02 -23.79
N GLY A 287 12.39 -16.30 -23.87
CA GLY A 287 11.70 -16.00 -25.12
C GLY A 287 12.56 -15.22 -26.12
N ALA A 288 13.27 -14.19 -25.65
CA ALA A 288 14.21 -13.42 -26.46
C ALA A 288 15.39 -14.28 -26.96
N GLY A 289 15.96 -15.12 -26.10
CA GLY A 289 17.06 -16.03 -26.41
C GLY A 289 16.67 -17.09 -27.45
N ALA A 290 15.48 -17.68 -27.35
CA ALA A 290 14.95 -18.62 -28.32
C ALA A 290 14.68 -17.96 -29.69
N GLY A 291 14.18 -16.72 -29.69
CA GLY A 291 13.99 -15.92 -30.92
C GLY A 291 15.30 -15.67 -31.66
N LEU A 292 16.36 -15.32 -30.92
CA LEU A 292 17.72 -15.14 -31.46
C LEU A 292 18.39 -16.45 -31.88
N GLY A 293 18.07 -17.57 -31.22
CA GLY A 293 18.60 -18.90 -31.54
C GLY A 293 18.08 -19.48 -32.86
N ARG A 294 16.80 -19.28 -33.18
CA ARG A 294 16.18 -19.73 -34.45
C ARG A 294 16.71 -19.02 -35.70
N VAL A 295 17.49 -17.94 -35.54
CA VAL A 295 18.11 -17.18 -36.63
C VAL A 295 19.18 -17.98 -37.39
N ARG A 296 19.62 -19.14 -36.88
CA ARG A 296 20.73 -19.93 -37.47
C ARG A 296 20.39 -21.37 -37.85
N GLY A 297 19.10 -21.74 -37.91
CA GLY A 297 18.67 -23.07 -38.38
C GLY A 297 18.35 -23.15 -39.88
N ALA A 298 18.68 -22.11 -40.65
CA ALA A 298 18.51 -22.06 -42.09
C ALA A 298 19.84 -21.66 -42.72
N ASP A 299 20.80 -22.59 -42.63
CA ASP A 299 21.86 -22.72 -43.63
C ASP A 299 21.41 -23.82 -44.61
#